data_AF-A0A8D8F0I0-F1
#
_entry.id   AF-A0A8D8F0I0-F1
#
_cell.length_a   1.000
_cell.length_b   1.000
_cell.length_c   1.000
_cell.angle_alpha   90.00
_cell.angle_beta   90.00
_cell.angle_gamma   90.00
#
_symmetry.space_group_name_H-M   'P 1'
#
loop_
_entity.id
_entity.type
_entity.pdbx_description
1 polymer ?
#
loop_
_entity_poly.entity_id
_entity_poly.type
_entity_poly.pdbx_seq_one_letter_code
_entity_poly.pdbx_strand_id
1 'polypeptide(L)'
;IMFAAEAPSVAMFCDEGTHNRYAPSKHNQMCDRRSTLDVILKHPDFVGESQVAVNPSVIINTTPKFSYKTRKSTRYVIIIDETLDMQLRESWSFLRSAIRKWVVYDLPANTEIGMVLANDTATEKMLQISSLHQQE
;
A
#
# COMPACT_ATOMS: atom_id res chain seq x y z
N ILE A 1 6.01 -17.60 -20.52
CA ILE A 1 7.31 -18.32 -20.63
C ILE A 1 6.99 -19.65 -21.30
N MET A 2 7.60 -19.95 -22.45
CA MET A 2 7.28 -21.15 -23.22
C MET A 2 7.67 -22.40 -22.41
N PHE A 3 6.78 -23.39 -22.41
CA PHE A 3 6.96 -24.64 -21.68
C PHE A 3 8.06 -25.48 -22.32
N ALA A 4 9.06 -25.88 -21.52
CA ALA A 4 10.07 -26.87 -21.88
C ALA A 4 9.98 -28.02 -20.88
N ALA A 5 9.40 -29.14 -21.31
CA ALA A 5 9.09 -30.28 -20.42
C ALA A 5 10.33 -30.89 -19.74
N GLU A 6 11.49 -30.73 -20.34
CA GLU A 6 12.77 -31.29 -19.88
C GLU A 6 13.51 -30.35 -18.91
N ALA A 7 13.05 -29.10 -18.77
CA ALA A 7 13.68 -28.12 -17.89
C ALA A 7 12.99 -28.14 -16.51
N PRO A 8 13.73 -28.34 -15.40
CA PRO A 8 13.15 -28.33 -14.06
C PRO A 8 12.60 -26.94 -13.66
N SER A 9 13.09 -25.88 -14.29
CA SER A 9 12.58 -24.51 -14.16
C SER A 9 13.00 -23.68 -15.37
N VAL A 10 12.12 -22.78 -15.82
CA VAL A 10 12.43 -21.80 -16.87
C VAL A 10 12.30 -20.41 -16.27
N ALA A 11 13.42 -19.83 -15.87
CA ALA A 11 13.48 -18.50 -15.27
C ALA A 11 13.79 -17.38 -16.29
N MET A 12 14.33 -17.73 -17.47
CA MET A 12 14.84 -16.78 -18.45
C MET A 12 14.79 -17.34 -19.88
N PHE A 13 14.84 -16.46 -20.87
CA PHE A 13 15.06 -16.85 -22.27
C PHE A 13 16.54 -17.17 -22.51
N CYS A 14 16.82 -18.13 -23.39
CA CYS A 14 18.20 -18.41 -23.82
C CYS A 14 18.79 -17.20 -24.55
N ASP A 15 19.99 -16.81 -24.15
CA ASP A 15 20.85 -15.81 -24.78
C ASP A 15 21.93 -16.46 -25.65
N GLU A 16 22.85 -15.69 -26.23
CA GLU A 16 23.93 -16.23 -27.06
C GLU A 16 24.90 -17.16 -26.31
N GLY A 17 25.00 -17.06 -24.98
CA GLY A 17 25.85 -17.93 -24.17
C GLY A 17 25.21 -19.28 -23.86
N THR A 18 23.88 -19.32 -23.75
CA THR A 18 23.09 -20.50 -23.35
C THR A 18 22.33 -21.17 -24.50
N HIS A 19 22.31 -20.53 -25.68
CA HIS A 19 21.61 -21.01 -26.86
C HIS A 19 22.44 -22.03 -27.68
N ASN A 20 21.86 -23.20 -27.95
CA ASN A 20 22.46 -24.18 -28.86
C ASN A 20 22.07 -23.89 -30.33
N ARG A 21 22.96 -23.22 -31.06
CA ARG A 21 22.79 -22.84 -32.48
C ARG A 21 22.67 -24.01 -33.45
N TYR A 22 23.12 -25.20 -33.05
CA TYR A 22 23.14 -26.39 -33.90
C TYR A 22 22.05 -27.40 -33.55
N ALA A 23 21.24 -27.12 -32.52
CA ALA A 23 20.08 -27.95 -32.22
C ALA A 23 19.08 -27.94 -33.39
N PRO A 24 18.49 -29.09 -33.75
CA PRO A 24 17.50 -29.19 -34.82
C PRO A 24 16.12 -28.66 -34.37
N SER A 25 16.06 -27.38 -33.98
CA SER A 25 14.83 -26.72 -33.52
C SER A 25 14.20 -25.88 -34.64
N LYS A 26 12.86 -25.76 -34.61
CA LYS A 26 12.12 -24.89 -35.54
C LYS A 26 12.58 -23.43 -35.46
N HIS A 27 12.91 -22.96 -34.26
CA HIS A 27 13.46 -21.63 -34.02
C HIS A 27 14.77 -21.41 -34.79
N ASN A 28 15.73 -22.33 -34.69
CA ASN A 28 17.01 -22.23 -35.41
C ASN A 28 16.84 -22.21 -36.93
N GLN A 29 15.84 -22.94 -37.44
CA GLN A 29 15.53 -22.98 -38.86
C GLN A 29 14.90 -21.67 -39.35
N MET A 30 14.03 -21.03 -38.56
CA MET A 30 13.29 -19.83 -38.99
C MET A 30 14.01 -18.51 -38.66
N CYS A 31 14.87 -18.51 -37.65
CA CYS A 31 15.49 -17.29 -37.11
C CYS A 31 17.02 -17.28 -37.30
N ASP A 32 17.54 -17.92 -38.35
CA ASP A 32 18.95 -17.94 -38.70
C ASP A 32 19.90 -18.31 -37.55
N ARG A 33 19.47 -19.29 -36.72
CA ARG A 33 20.22 -19.77 -35.55
C ARG A 33 20.53 -18.68 -34.50
N ARG A 34 19.74 -17.60 -34.46
CA ARG A 34 19.84 -16.56 -33.43
C ARG A 34 19.14 -17.02 -32.15
N SER A 35 19.65 -16.63 -30.99
CA SER A 35 19.00 -16.92 -29.71
C SER A 35 17.60 -16.28 -29.61
N THR A 36 16.69 -16.90 -28.85
CA THR A 36 15.34 -16.38 -28.66
C THR A 36 15.35 -14.99 -28.03
N LEU A 37 16.25 -14.74 -27.07
CA LEU A 37 16.42 -13.42 -26.47
C LEU A 37 16.86 -12.38 -27.50
N ASP A 38 17.81 -12.70 -28.38
CA ASP A 38 18.29 -11.78 -29.42
C ASP A 38 17.20 -11.43 -30.45
N VAL A 39 16.34 -12.40 -30.80
CA VAL A 39 15.20 -12.15 -31.70
C VAL A 39 14.20 -11.20 -31.05
N ILE A 40 13.87 -11.40 -29.77
CA ILE A 40 12.92 -10.55 -29.03
C ILE A 40 13.48 -9.13 -28.89
N LEU A 41 14.71 -8.97 -28.38
CA LEU A 41 15.28 -7.65 -28.09
C LEU A 41 15.53 -6.80 -29.33
N LYS A 42 15.70 -7.41 -30.52
CA LYS A 42 15.85 -6.68 -31.79
C LYS A 42 14.54 -6.49 -32.56
N HIS A 43 13.40 -6.92 -32.03
CA HIS A 43 12.11 -6.73 -32.68
C HIS A 43 11.66 -5.26 -32.56
N PRO A 44 11.06 -4.64 -33.61
CA PRO A 44 10.63 -3.23 -33.59
C PRO A 44 9.77 -2.82 -32.40
N ASP A 45 8.94 -3.74 -31.91
CA ASP A 45 8.11 -3.53 -30.71
C ASP A 45 8.91 -3.14 -29.45
N PHE A 46 10.22 -3.44 -29.41
CA PHE A 46 11.11 -3.14 -28.29
C PHE A 46 12.14 -2.04 -28.62
N VAL A 47 12.03 -1.36 -29.76
CA VAL A 47 13.01 -0.35 -30.23
C VAL A 47 12.70 1.06 -29.69
N GLY A 48 11.52 1.30 -29.11
CA GLY A 48 11.07 2.64 -28.69
C GLY A 48 10.93 2.87 -27.17
N GLU A 49 10.75 1.83 -26.37
CA GLU A 49 10.81 1.94 -24.91
C GLU A 49 12.23 1.66 -24.47
N SER A 50 12.79 2.56 -23.65
CA SER A 50 14.12 2.51 -23.03
C SER A 50 14.69 1.11 -23.12
N GLN A 51 15.79 0.92 -23.86
CA GLN A 51 16.59 -0.31 -23.87
C GLN A 51 16.67 -0.77 -22.43
N VAL A 52 15.74 -1.62 -22.01
CA VAL A 52 15.80 -2.21 -20.69
C VAL A 52 17.04 -3.04 -20.93
N ALA A 53 18.13 -2.65 -20.28
CA ALA A 53 19.29 -3.49 -20.14
C ALA A 53 18.78 -4.66 -19.30
N VAL A 54 17.97 -5.52 -19.92
CA VAL A 54 17.56 -6.83 -19.45
C VAL A 54 18.85 -7.60 -19.58
N ASN A 55 19.76 -7.34 -18.65
CA ASN A 55 20.82 -8.24 -18.39
C ASN A 55 20.09 -9.52 -17.97
N PRO A 56 20.12 -10.59 -18.78
CA PRO A 56 19.27 -11.76 -18.56
C PRO A 56 19.61 -12.47 -17.23
N SER A 57 20.72 -12.06 -16.60
CA SER A 57 21.15 -12.46 -15.25
C SER A 57 20.61 -11.60 -14.10
N VAL A 58 19.93 -10.48 -14.37
CA VAL A 58 19.23 -9.70 -13.33
C VAL A 58 17.91 -10.38 -13.05
N ILE A 59 17.91 -11.18 -11.99
CA ILE A 59 16.71 -11.75 -11.39
C ILE A 59 15.85 -10.55 -10.94
N ILE A 60 14.87 -10.18 -11.77
CA ILE A 60 13.76 -9.34 -11.32
C ILE A 60 13.16 -10.08 -10.14
N ASN A 61 13.17 -9.48 -8.95
CA ASN A 61 12.59 -10.08 -7.77
C ASN A 61 11.10 -10.33 -8.05
N THR A 62 10.75 -11.57 -8.39
CA THR A 62 9.39 -12.01 -8.70
C THR A 62 8.58 -12.31 -7.45
N THR A 63 9.16 -12.09 -6.26
CA THR A 63 8.46 -12.28 -4.99
C THR A 63 7.34 -11.24 -4.88
N PRO A 64 6.06 -11.65 -4.94
CA PRO A 64 4.96 -10.71 -4.83
C PRO A 64 4.94 -10.12 -3.42
N LYS A 65 4.96 -8.79 -3.31
CA LYS A 65 4.78 -8.11 -2.03
C LYS A 65 3.30 -7.80 -1.83
N PHE A 66 2.64 -8.61 -1.00
CA PHE A 66 1.28 -8.31 -0.57
C PHE A 66 1.31 -7.32 0.58
N SER A 67 0.51 -6.26 0.48
CA SER A 67 0.26 -5.33 1.58
C SER A 67 -1.22 -5.34 1.89
N TYR A 68 -1.55 -5.64 3.15
CA TYR A 68 -2.93 -5.66 3.63
C TYR A 68 -3.17 -4.41 4.47
N LYS A 69 -4.24 -3.68 4.17
CA LYS A 69 -4.72 -2.59 5.04
C LYS A 69 -5.83 -3.15 5.93
N THR A 70 -5.52 -3.30 7.22
CA THR A 70 -6.54 -3.61 8.23
C THR A 70 -7.36 -2.35 8.54
N ARG A 71 -8.67 -2.52 8.76
CA ARG A 71 -9.51 -1.44 9.29
C ARG A 71 -8.98 -1.05 10.67
N LYS A 72 -8.48 0.17 10.80
CA LYS A 72 -8.23 0.78 12.11
C LYS A 72 -9.55 1.20 12.74
N SER A 73 -9.59 1.20 14.07
CA SER A 73 -10.65 1.83 14.87
C SER A 73 -10.85 3.28 14.40
N THR A 74 -12.12 3.70 14.25
CA THR A 74 -12.43 5.09 13.92
C THR A 74 -12.01 5.96 15.09
N ARG A 75 -11.28 7.05 14.83
CA ARG A 75 -10.78 7.95 15.87
C ARG A 75 -11.39 9.34 15.73
N TYR A 76 -12.01 9.83 16.79
CA TYR A 76 -12.50 11.21 16.88
C TYR A 76 -11.67 12.00 17.89
N VAL A 77 -11.40 13.27 17.57
CA VAL A 77 -10.74 14.21 18.49
C VAL A 77 -11.65 15.41 18.66
N ILE A 78 -12.15 15.62 19.87
CA ILE A 78 -12.96 16.79 20.21
C ILE A 78 -12.02 17.88 20.71
N ILE A 79 -12.06 19.04 20.07
CA ILE A 79 -11.34 20.23 20.53
C ILE A 79 -12.39 21.14 21.14
N ILE A 80 -12.20 21.47 22.42
CA ILE A 80 -13.13 22.29 23.20
C ILE A 80 -12.39 23.57 23.55
N ASP A 81 -13.00 24.69 23.21
CA ASP A 81 -12.51 26.01 23.62
C ASP A 81 -12.77 26.23 25.13
N GLU A 82 -11.82 26.84 25.81
CA GLU A 82 -11.89 27.18 27.24
C GLU A 82 -11.70 28.69 27.40
N THR A 83 -12.65 29.45 26.87
CA THR A 83 -12.71 30.91 27.01
C THR A 83 -13.61 31.35 28.16
N LEU A 84 -13.39 32.57 28.66
CA LEU A 84 -14.23 33.18 29.71
C LEU A 84 -15.70 33.27 29.28
N ASP A 85 -15.96 33.54 28.01
CA ASP A 85 -17.32 33.59 27.44
C ASP A 85 -18.06 32.26 27.55
N MET A 86 -17.35 31.13 27.50
CA MET A 86 -17.94 29.81 27.71
C MET A 86 -18.37 29.55 29.15
N GLN A 87 -17.72 30.20 30.12
CA GLN A 87 -18.11 30.14 31.53
C GLN A 87 -19.30 31.05 31.83
N LEU A 88 -19.33 32.26 31.25
CA LEU A 88 -20.36 33.26 31.54
C LEU A 88 -21.75 32.93 30.98
N ARG A 89 -21.83 32.15 29.89
CA ARG A 89 -23.09 31.89 29.16
C ARG A 89 -23.76 30.54 29.48
N GLU A 90 -23.32 29.84 30.52
CA GLU A 90 -23.73 28.44 30.83
C GLU A 90 -23.52 27.42 29.69
N SER A 91 -22.89 27.82 28.58
CA SER A 91 -22.62 27.02 27.38
C SER A 91 -21.89 25.71 27.70
N TRP A 92 -21.06 25.72 28.75
CA TRP A 92 -20.35 24.54 29.23
C TRP A 92 -21.28 23.39 29.63
N SER A 93 -22.40 23.71 30.27
CA SER A 93 -23.36 22.71 30.75
C SER A 93 -24.06 21.98 29.59
N PHE A 94 -24.43 22.73 28.54
CA PHE A 94 -25.03 22.22 27.32
C PHE A 94 -24.03 21.42 26.50
N LEU A 95 -22.81 21.94 26.31
CA LEU A 95 -21.75 21.23 25.59
C LEU A 95 -21.43 19.88 26.25
N ARG A 96 -21.25 19.87 27.57
CA ARG A 96 -21.01 18.64 28.34
C ARG A 96 -22.13 17.62 28.16
N SER A 97 -23.38 18.06 28.14
CA SER A 97 -24.55 17.19 27.96
C SER A 97 -24.62 16.63 26.53
N ALA A 98 -24.34 17.47 25.53
CA ALA A 98 -24.29 17.07 24.13
C ALA A 98 -23.17 16.05 23.88
N ILE A 99 -21.96 16.29 24.39
CA ILE A 99 -20.83 15.36 24.27
C ILE A 99 -21.17 14.03 24.94
N ARG A 100 -21.75 14.03 26.14
CA ARG A 100 -22.16 12.78 26.81
C ARG A 100 -23.16 11.99 25.99
N LYS A 101 -24.19 12.65 25.45
CA LYS A 101 -25.17 12.00 24.58
C LYS A 101 -24.49 11.39 23.35
N TRP A 102 -23.65 12.16 22.68
CA TRP A 102 -22.95 11.74 21.47
C TRP A 102 -22.03 10.55 21.71
N VAL A 103 -21.22 10.62 22.77
CA VAL A 103 -20.25 9.56 23.11
C VAL A 103 -20.92 8.26 23.52
N VAL A 104 -22.05 8.33 24.23
CA VAL A 104 -22.73 7.14 24.78
C VAL A 104 -23.71 6.51 23.79
N TYR A 105 -24.46 7.32 23.04
CA TYR A 105 -25.60 6.82 22.25
C TYR A 105 -25.39 6.88 20.73
N ASP A 106 -24.55 7.79 20.24
CA ASP A 106 -24.44 8.03 18.80
C ASP A 106 -23.17 7.40 18.18
N LEU A 107 -22.14 7.10 18.98
CA LEU A 107 -20.89 6.53 18.50
C LEU A 107 -20.91 4.99 18.46
N PRO A 108 -20.39 4.37 17.39
CA PRO A 108 -20.32 2.91 17.28
C PRO A 108 -19.25 2.33 18.20
N ALA A 109 -19.42 1.06 18.59
CA ALA A 109 -18.42 0.28 19.32
C ALA A 109 -17.06 0.25 18.58
N ASN A 110 -15.96 0.09 19.33
CA ASN A 110 -14.58 0.12 18.83
C ASN A 110 -14.11 1.46 18.25
N THR A 111 -14.71 2.56 18.70
CA THR A 111 -14.29 3.93 18.41
C THR A 111 -13.28 4.41 19.46
N GLU A 112 -12.28 5.18 19.03
CA GLU A 112 -11.32 5.84 19.91
C GLU A 112 -11.63 7.33 19.99
N ILE A 113 -11.62 7.88 21.20
CA ILE A 113 -11.94 9.29 21.43
C ILE A 113 -10.81 9.96 22.18
N GLY A 114 -10.31 11.05 21.62
CA GLY A 114 -9.50 12.04 22.31
C GLY A 114 -10.30 13.31 22.57
N MET A 115 -9.94 14.00 23.65
CA MET A 115 -10.50 15.32 23.95
C MET A 115 -9.35 16.27 24.27
N VAL A 116 -9.44 17.49 23.76
CA VAL A 116 -8.40 18.51 23.90
C VAL A 116 -9.07 19.80 24.31
N LEU A 117 -8.55 20.40 25.39
CA LEU A 117 -8.93 21.75 25.80
C LEU A 117 -7.95 22.74 25.17
N ALA A 118 -8.48 23.76 24.51
CA ALA A 118 -7.73 24.84 23.90
C ALA A 118 -8.08 26.16 24.58
N ASN A 119 -7.07 26.99 24.86
CA ASN A 119 -7.26 28.36 25.32
C ASN A 119 -6.58 29.33 24.34
N ASP A 120 -6.70 30.64 24.61
CA ASP A 120 -6.21 31.72 23.75
C ASP A 120 -4.69 31.72 23.50
N THR A 121 -3.89 30.99 24.31
CA THR A 121 -2.43 31.05 24.25
C THR A 121 -1.73 29.74 23.90
N ALA A 122 -2.33 28.57 24.14
CA ALA A 122 -1.83 27.27 23.71
C ALA A 122 -2.81 26.10 23.95
N THR A 123 -2.59 25.00 23.24
CA THR A 123 -3.28 23.72 23.46
C THR A 123 -2.72 23.03 24.72
N GLU A 124 -3.21 23.41 25.90
CA GLU A 124 -2.54 23.05 27.16
C GLU A 124 -2.89 21.65 27.71
N LYS A 125 -3.98 21.01 27.27
CA LYS A 125 -4.38 19.72 27.85
C LYS A 125 -5.02 18.76 26.86
N MET A 126 -4.20 17.84 26.33
CA MET A 126 -4.71 16.63 25.67
C MET A 126 -5.09 15.61 26.73
N LEU A 127 -6.38 15.24 26.79
CA LEU A 127 -6.83 14.07 27.51
C LEU A 127 -6.43 12.82 26.71
N GLN A 128 -6.03 11.76 27.41
CA GLN A 128 -5.61 10.53 26.75
C GLN A 128 -6.73 9.92 25.90
N ILE A 129 -6.34 9.46 24.71
CA ILE A 129 -7.26 8.77 23.81
C ILE A 129 -7.72 7.50 24.48
N SER A 130 -9.02 7.38 24.68
CA SER A 130 -9.65 6.22 25.30
C SER A 130 -10.49 5.49 24.27
N SER A 131 -10.42 4.16 24.28
CA SER A 131 -11.31 3.33 23.48
C SER A 131 -12.67 3.24 24.17
N LEU A 132 -13.75 3.42 23.40
CA LEU A 132 -15.08 3.11 23.88
C LEU A 132 -15.28 1.61 23.92
N HIS A 133 -15.41 1.08 25.12
CA HIS A 133 -15.89 -0.28 25.36
C HIS A 133 -17.35 -0.15 25.78
N GLN A 134 -18.25 -0.63 24.94
CA GLN A 134 -19.67 -0.66 25.28
C GLN A 134 -19.84 -1.78 26.32
N GLN A 135 -20.20 -1.42 27.55
CA GLN A 135 -20.65 -2.43 28.53
C GLN A 135 -21.99 -2.94 28.01
N GLU A 136 -22.03 -4.22 27.64
CA GLU A 136 -23.27 -4.98 27.44
C GLU A 136 -24.06 -5.11 28.75
#